data_AF-A0A0H3P174-F1
#
_entry.id   AF-A0A0H3P174-F1
#
_cell.length_a   1.000
_cell.length_b   1.000
_cell.length_c   1.000
_cell.angle_alpha   90.00
_cell.angle_beta   90.00
_cell.angle_gamma   90.00
#
_symmetry.space_group_name_H-M   'P 1'
#
loop_
_entity.id
_entity.type
_entity.pdbx_description
1 polymer ?
#
loop_
_entity_poly.entity_id
_entity_poly.type
_entity_poly.pdbx_seq_one_letter_code
_entity_poly.pdbx_strand_id
1 'polypeptide(L)'
;MVVTEKKSCAGLLTASGLSVITACKLTSLSRASFCRRRADWREKDKAVIDAIHVVLSESPQAGFWKCYYRLRFKGYIFNHKRVYRVYCRLGLNLKRKVKKTLPKREKNPLSVVNKPNIQWAMDFVHDALYCGKRFRTLNIIDEGTRECLAIEVDTSLPANRVIRVLERLKEERGQPQQIRVDNGPELISVNLLNYCEYNGITLCHIQPGKPAAEWIH
;
A
#
# COMPACT_ATOMS: atom_id res chain seq x y z
N MET A 1 -39.54 0.79 25.61
CA MET A 1 -38.87 2.10 25.85
C MET A 1 -37.42 1.90 26.25
N VAL A 2 -36.51 2.53 25.52
CA VAL A 2 -35.08 2.60 25.83
C VAL A 2 -34.87 3.52 27.04
N VAL A 3 -33.81 3.30 27.84
CA VAL A 3 -33.51 4.09 29.05
C VAL A 3 -33.42 5.60 28.79
N THR A 4 -33.02 6.00 27.58
CA THR A 4 -32.97 7.39 27.12
C THR A 4 -34.36 8.02 27.00
N GLU A 5 -35.34 7.28 26.48
CA GLU A 5 -36.74 7.72 26.38
C GLU A 5 -37.36 7.86 27.77
N LYS A 6 -37.12 6.89 28.65
CA LYS A 6 -37.57 6.95 30.06
C LYS A 6 -37.03 8.18 30.79
N LYS A 7 -35.75 8.52 30.56
CA LYS A 7 -35.13 9.74 31.11
C LYS A 7 -35.75 11.02 30.57
N SER A 8 -36.06 11.06 29.27
CA SER A 8 -36.72 12.20 28.64
C SER A 8 -38.12 12.43 29.21
N CYS A 9 -38.93 11.37 29.26
CA CYS A 9 -40.28 11.41 29.85
C CYS A 9 -40.24 11.83 31.33
N ALA A 10 -39.30 11.29 32.12
CA ALA A 10 -39.15 11.68 33.53
C ALA A 10 -38.75 13.15 33.68
N GLY A 11 -37.96 13.69 32.73
CA GLY A 11 -37.58 15.10 32.69
C GLY A 11 -38.77 16.01 32.40
N LEU A 12 -39.61 15.65 31.42
CA LEU A 12 -40.83 16.39 31.07
C LEU A 12 -41.83 16.42 32.23
N LEU A 13 -42.04 15.28 32.90
CA LEU A 13 -42.93 15.17 34.07
C LEU A 13 -42.44 16.02 35.25
N THR A 14 -41.11 16.09 35.44
CA THR A 14 -40.53 16.96 36.48
C THR A 14 -40.70 18.44 36.12
N ALA A 15 -40.54 18.81 34.83
CA ALA A 15 -40.74 20.16 34.35
C ALA A 15 -42.21 20.61 34.43
N SER A 16 -43.17 19.69 34.33
CA SER A 16 -44.60 19.95 34.51
C SER A 16 -45.03 20.01 35.99
N GLY A 17 -44.08 20.04 36.94
CA GLY A 17 -44.36 20.25 38.36
C GLY A 17 -44.46 18.99 39.23
N LEU A 18 -44.25 17.78 38.68
CA LEU A 18 -44.21 16.56 39.49
C LEU A 18 -42.87 16.43 40.21
N SER A 19 -42.90 15.82 41.41
CA SER A 19 -41.66 15.48 42.11
C SER A 19 -40.84 14.47 41.30
N VAL A 20 -39.51 14.57 41.38
CA VAL A 20 -38.57 13.64 40.73
C VAL A 20 -38.87 12.17 41.14
N ILE A 21 -39.36 11.96 42.36
CA ILE A 21 -39.74 10.63 42.87
C ILE A 21 -40.94 10.09 42.10
N THR A 22 -41.98 10.91 41.94
CA THR A 22 -43.21 10.55 41.23
C THR A 22 -42.92 10.30 39.74
N ALA A 23 -42.15 11.19 39.10
CA ALA A 23 -41.75 11.07 37.70
C ALA A 23 -40.92 9.79 37.43
N CYS A 24 -39.99 9.44 38.33
CA CYS A 24 -39.18 8.22 38.24
C CYS A 24 -40.03 6.94 38.42
N LYS A 25 -41.02 6.96 39.33
CA LYS A 25 -41.95 5.83 39.54
C LYS A 25 -42.82 5.60 38.31
N LEU A 26 -43.43 6.65 37.78
CA LEU A 26 -44.30 6.59 36.58
C LEU A 26 -43.56 6.07 35.33
N THR A 27 -42.28 6.42 35.20
CA THR A 27 -41.45 6.01 34.04
C THR A 27 -40.69 4.70 34.25
N SER A 28 -40.83 4.05 35.42
CA SER A 28 -40.05 2.86 35.80
C SER A 28 -38.53 3.07 35.62
N LEU A 29 -38.03 4.23 36.08
CA LEU A 29 -36.63 4.64 36.02
C LEU A 29 -36.07 4.74 37.44
N SER A 30 -34.86 4.24 37.69
CA SER A 30 -34.22 4.43 39.00
C SER A 30 -33.78 5.89 39.18
N ARG A 31 -33.99 6.43 40.39
CA ARG A 31 -33.58 7.80 40.74
C ARG A 31 -32.10 8.07 40.46
N ALA A 32 -31.23 7.11 40.78
CA ALA A 32 -29.80 7.19 40.51
C ALA A 32 -29.48 7.29 39.02
N SER A 33 -30.25 6.62 38.16
CA SER A 33 -30.11 6.76 36.71
C SER A 33 -30.57 8.13 36.23
N PHE A 34 -31.71 8.62 36.73
CA PHE A 34 -32.25 9.93 36.38
C PHE A 34 -31.28 11.07 36.75
N CYS A 35 -30.76 11.09 37.98
CA CYS A 35 -29.82 12.10 38.43
C CYS A 35 -28.42 11.97 37.80
N ARG A 36 -28.07 10.80 37.24
CA ARG A 36 -26.78 10.60 36.57
C ARG A 36 -26.77 11.35 35.24
N ARG A 37 -26.17 12.54 35.26
CA ARG A 37 -25.86 13.31 34.05
C ARG A 37 -24.87 12.53 33.19
N ARG A 38 -25.23 12.29 31.94
CA ARG A 38 -24.33 11.67 30.95
C ARG A 38 -23.31 12.74 30.56
N ALA A 39 -22.19 12.78 31.28
CA ALA A 39 -21.12 13.73 30.96
C ALA A 39 -20.48 13.36 29.62
N ASP A 40 -20.36 14.35 28.72
CA ASP A 40 -19.69 14.16 27.45
C ASP A 40 -18.22 13.81 27.73
N TRP A 41 -17.72 12.78 27.05
CA TRP A 41 -16.33 12.38 27.19
C TRP A 41 -15.39 13.47 26.66
N ARG A 42 -15.86 14.31 25.71
CA ARG A 42 -15.09 15.45 25.22
C ARG A 42 -14.82 16.48 26.31
N GLU A 43 -15.80 16.75 27.17
CA GLU A 43 -15.62 17.65 28.31
C GLU A 43 -14.65 17.04 29.33
N LYS A 44 -14.79 15.74 29.62
CA LYS A 44 -13.89 15.04 30.57
C LYS A 44 -12.45 14.95 30.11
N ASP A 45 -12.23 14.73 28.82
CA ASP A 45 -10.92 14.55 28.22
C ASP A 45 -10.43 15.80 27.48
N LYS A 46 -11.06 16.97 27.69
CA LYS A 46 -10.74 18.25 27.01
C LYS A 46 -9.25 18.59 27.06
N ALA A 47 -8.64 18.52 28.24
CA ALA A 47 -7.21 18.79 28.42
C ALA A 47 -6.30 17.88 27.58
N VAL A 48 -6.70 16.61 27.36
CA VAL A 48 -5.94 15.68 26.51
C VAL A 48 -6.18 15.96 25.04
N ILE A 49 -7.43 16.31 24.67
CA ILE A 49 -7.80 16.67 23.30
C ILE A 49 -7.02 17.92 22.85
N ASP A 50 -7.03 18.97 23.67
CA ASP A 50 -6.34 20.23 23.39
C ASP A 50 -4.83 20.00 23.22
N ALA A 51 -4.22 19.22 24.12
CA ALA A 51 -2.80 18.90 24.03
C ALA A 51 -2.45 18.07 22.77
N ILE A 52 -3.30 17.11 22.38
CA ILE A 52 -3.13 16.36 21.13
C ILE A 52 -3.21 17.31 19.93
N HIS A 53 -4.16 18.23 19.90
CA HIS A 53 -4.28 19.20 18.80
C HIS A 53 -3.05 20.12 18.70
N VAL A 54 -2.49 20.57 19.83
CA VAL A 54 -1.24 21.35 19.87
C VAL A 54 -0.05 20.56 19.30
N VAL A 55 0.03 19.25 19.52
CA VAL A 55 1.10 18.42 18.96
C VAL A 55 0.89 18.13 17.47
N LEU A 56 -0.36 17.99 17.04
CA LEU A 56 -0.70 17.72 15.64
C LEU A 56 -0.60 18.96 14.74
N SER A 57 -0.79 20.17 15.26
CA SER A 57 -0.53 21.40 14.50
C SER A 57 0.94 21.51 14.09
N GLU A 58 1.87 21.07 14.95
CA GLU A 58 3.31 21.03 14.66
C GLU A 58 3.72 19.81 13.82
N SER A 59 2.99 18.70 13.85
CA SER A 59 3.25 17.54 12.98
C SER A 59 2.00 16.72 12.68
N PRO A 60 1.31 17.04 11.57
CA PRO A 60 0.05 16.42 11.20
C PRO A 60 0.13 14.90 10.93
N GLN A 61 1.30 14.38 10.54
CA GLN A 61 1.50 12.96 10.20
C GLN A 61 2.08 12.13 11.36
N ALA A 62 2.16 12.68 12.57
CA ALA A 62 2.70 11.96 13.71
C ALA A 62 1.73 10.83 14.14
N GLY A 63 2.18 9.58 13.97
CA GLY A 63 1.51 8.43 14.56
C GLY A 63 1.48 8.50 16.09
N PHE A 64 0.65 7.65 16.71
CA PHE A 64 0.36 7.68 18.15
C PHE A 64 1.60 7.82 19.05
N TRP A 65 2.62 6.95 18.88
CA TRP A 65 3.81 6.98 19.73
C TRP A 65 4.59 8.29 19.62
N LYS A 66 4.74 8.84 18.41
CA LYS A 66 5.40 10.14 18.22
C LYS A 66 4.60 11.27 18.89
N CYS A 67 3.28 11.24 18.78
CA CYS A 67 2.41 12.18 19.48
C CYS A 67 2.58 12.06 21.01
N TYR A 68 2.53 10.84 21.55
CA TYR A 68 2.68 10.59 22.99
C TYR A 68 4.03 11.04 23.54
N TYR A 69 5.15 10.73 22.88
CA TYR A 69 6.47 11.15 23.34
C TYR A 69 6.63 12.68 23.32
N ARG A 70 6.04 13.37 22.34
CA ARG A 70 6.04 14.84 22.31
C ARG A 70 5.22 15.45 23.43
N LEU A 71 4.07 14.85 23.76
CA LEU A 71 3.30 15.26 24.94
C LEU A 71 4.13 15.12 26.22
N ARG A 72 4.88 14.01 26.36
CA ARG A 72 5.80 13.82 27.49
C ARG A 72 6.93 14.85 27.51
N PHE A 73 7.51 15.18 26.36
CA PHE A 73 8.56 16.19 26.24
C PHE A 73 8.07 17.60 26.60
N LYS A 74 6.80 17.91 26.28
CA LYS A 74 6.12 19.15 26.70
C LYS A 74 5.67 19.16 28.17
N GLY A 75 6.01 18.13 28.95
CA GLY A 75 5.73 18.05 30.39
C GLY A 75 4.34 17.50 30.77
N TYR A 76 3.52 17.03 29.81
CA TYR A 76 2.22 16.45 30.15
C TYR A 76 2.37 15.06 30.77
N ILE A 77 1.85 14.86 31.99
CA ILE A 77 1.92 13.59 32.75
C ILE A 77 0.69 12.69 32.47
N PHE A 78 0.18 12.70 31.24
CA PHE A 78 -0.97 11.88 30.90
C PHE A 78 -0.58 10.40 30.78
N ASN A 79 -1.41 9.52 31.33
CA ASN A 79 -1.24 8.07 31.15
C ASN A 79 -1.42 7.71 29.66
N HIS A 80 -0.45 6.97 29.09
CA HIS A 80 -0.47 6.54 27.70
C HIS A 80 -1.79 5.85 27.30
N LYS A 81 -2.41 5.06 28.20
CA LYS A 81 -3.71 4.39 27.94
C LYS A 81 -4.84 5.41 27.73
N ARG A 82 -4.84 6.48 28.51
CA ARG A 82 -5.83 7.57 28.41
C ARG A 82 -5.64 8.34 27.09
N VAL A 83 -4.41 8.70 26.77
CA VAL A 83 -4.07 9.39 25.51
C VAL A 83 -4.45 8.52 24.32
N TYR A 84 -4.10 7.23 24.34
CA TYR A 84 -4.45 6.29 23.27
C TYR A 84 -5.96 6.19 23.05
N ARG A 85 -6.74 6.03 24.13
CA ARG A 85 -8.21 6.00 24.06
C ARG A 85 -8.78 7.25 23.40
N VAL A 86 -8.30 8.43 23.80
CA VAL A 86 -8.74 9.72 23.23
C VAL A 86 -8.33 9.83 21.77
N TYR A 87 -7.07 9.51 21.45
CA TYR A 87 -6.52 9.53 20.10
C TYR A 87 -7.32 8.63 19.13
N CYS A 88 -7.67 7.41 19.56
CA CYS A 88 -8.53 6.52 18.77
C CYS A 88 -9.96 7.05 18.62
N ARG A 89 -10.55 7.62 19.68
CA ARG A 89 -11.91 8.20 19.63
C ARG A 89 -11.99 9.44 18.73
N LEU A 90 -10.90 10.19 18.59
CA LEU A 90 -10.78 11.31 17.65
C LEU A 90 -10.59 10.84 16.19
N GLY A 91 -10.45 9.53 15.95
CA GLY A 91 -10.26 8.97 14.60
C GLY A 91 -8.87 9.25 14.01
N LEU A 92 -7.90 9.62 14.85
CA LEU A 92 -6.54 9.99 14.43
C LEU A 92 -5.65 8.78 14.09
N ASN A 93 -6.16 7.56 14.26
CA ASN A 93 -5.44 6.36 13.90
C ASN A 93 -5.19 6.34 12.39
N LEU A 94 -3.92 6.41 12.01
CA LEU A 94 -3.50 6.27 10.62
C LEU A 94 -4.02 4.93 10.08
N LYS A 95 -4.90 4.99 9.07
CA LYS A 95 -5.34 3.80 8.35
C LYS A 95 -4.11 3.15 7.73
N ARG A 96 -3.94 1.84 7.94
CA ARG A 96 -2.91 1.07 7.26
C ARG A 96 -3.09 1.28 5.74
N LYS A 97 -2.08 1.82 5.07
CA LYS A 97 -2.10 1.93 3.60
C LYS A 97 -2.21 0.51 3.04
N VAL A 98 -3.35 0.18 2.46
CA VAL A 98 -3.53 -1.06 1.71
C VAL A 98 -2.81 -0.87 0.37
N LYS A 99 -1.99 -1.84 -0.06
CA LYS A 99 -1.43 -1.82 -1.42
C LYS A 99 -2.61 -1.76 -2.39
N LYS A 100 -2.65 -0.74 -3.26
CA LYS A 100 -3.66 -0.67 -4.31
C LYS A 100 -3.44 -1.87 -5.24
N THR A 101 -4.32 -2.87 -5.18
CA THR A 101 -4.30 -3.98 -6.12
C THR A 101 -4.82 -3.46 -7.45
N LEU A 102 -3.98 -3.54 -8.50
CA LEU A 102 -4.39 -3.19 -9.86
C LEU A 102 -5.51 -4.17 -10.31
N PRO A 103 -6.51 -3.71 -11.09
CA PRO A 103 -7.58 -4.56 -11.59
C PRO A 103 -7.02 -5.73 -12.41
N LYS A 104 -7.63 -6.92 -12.26
CA LYS A 104 -7.19 -8.15 -12.93
C LYS A 104 -7.59 -8.07 -14.42
N ARG A 105 -6.64 -7.75 -15.29
CA ARG A 105 -6.84 -7.60 -16.75
C ARG A 105 -6.85 -8.95 -17.48
N GLU A 106 -7.61 -9.01 -18.58
CA GLU A 106 -7.74 -10.14 -19.49
C GLU A 106 -6.37 -10.52 -20.09
N LYS A 107 -6.09 -11.83 -20.14
CA LYS A 107 -4.86 -12.37 -20.72
C LYS A 107 -5.06 -12.43 -22.24
N ASN A 108 -4.38 -11.57 -23.01
CA ASN A 108 -4.26 -11.81 -24.45
C ASN A 108 -3.33 -13.02 -24.63
N PRO A 109 -3.79 -14.14 -25.22
CA PRO A 109 -2.91 -15.22 -25.55
C PRO A 109 -1.96 -14.73 -26.66
N LEU A 110 -0.69 -14.54 -26.30
CA LEU A 110 0.35 -14.31 -27.30
C LEU A 110 0.48 -15.60 -28.10
N SER A 111 0.26 -15.52 -29.41
CA SER A 111 0.47 -16.64 -30.32
C SER A 111 1.98 -16.93 -30.40
N VAL A 112 2.46 -17.83 -29.55
CA VAL A 112 3.84 -18.32 -29.63
C VAL A 112 3.95 -19.21 -30.86
N VAL A 113 4.78 -18.81 -31.82
CA VAL A 113 5.16 -19.67 -32.93
C VAL A 113 6.23 -20.62 -32.42
N ASN A 114 5.97 -21.92 -32.43
CA ASN A 114 6.93 -22.96 -32.03
C ASN A 114 8.04 -23.12 -33.09
N LYS A 115 8.83 -22.07 -33.30
CA LYS A 115 10.00 -22.05 -34.16
C LYS A 115 11.12 -21.27 -33.46
N PRO A 116 12.38 -21.72 -33.55
CA PRO A 116 13.50 -21.02 -32.97
C PRO A 116 13.66 -19.63 -33.62
N ASN A 117 14.19 -18.69 -32.86
CA ASN A 117 14.57 -17.34 -33.28
C ASN A 117 13.45 -16.52 -33.93
N ILE A 118 12.18 -16.84 -33.66
CA ILE A 118 11.07 -15.95 -34.01
C ILE A 118 10.93 -14.87 -32.94
N GLN A 119 10.83 -15.27 -31.68
CA GLN A 119 10.58 -14.38 -30.56
C GLN A 119 11.48 -14.71 -29.38
N TRP A 120 12.25 -13.72 -28.95
CA TRP A 120 13.02 -13.80 -27.70
C TRP A 120 12.31 -13.03 -26.59
N ALA A 121 12.18 -13.63 -25.42
CA ALA A 121 11.75 -12.97 -24.21
C ALA A 121 12.97 -12.48 -23.43
N MET A 122 12.94 -11.22 -23.01
CA MET A 122 13.96 -10.58 -22.21
C MET A 122 13.36 -10.05 -20.90
N ASP A 123 14.00 -10.39 -19.78
CA ASP A 123 13.62 -9.91 -18.45
C ASP A 123 14.84 -9.47 -17.62
N PHE A 124 14.61 -8.48 -16.75
CA PHE A 124 15.59 -7.99 -15.78
C PHE A 124 15.11 -8.27 -14.36
N VAL A 125 15.91 -9.01 -13.61
CA VAL A 125 15.66 -9.24 -12.18
C VAL A 125 16.68 -8.47 -11.36
N HIS A 126 16.21 -7.74 -10.34
CA HIS A 126 17.05 -7.01 -9.39
C HIS A 126 17.06 -7.75 -8.06
N ASP A 127 18.26 -7.96 -7.51
CA ASP A 127 18.42 -8.61 -6.22
C ASP A 127 19.61 -8.01 -5.43
N ALA A 128 19.81 -8.46 -4.21
CA ALA A 128 20.89 -8.01 -3.34
C ALA A 128 21.57 -9.19 -2.64
N LEU A 129 22.90 -9.15 -2.63
CA LEU A 129 23.71 -10.07 -1.83
C LEU A 129 23.49 -9.80 -0.34
N TYR A 130 23.83 -10.79 0.50
CA TYR A 130 23.75 -10.67 1.96
C TYR A 130 24.50 -9.44 2.52
N CYS A 131 25.61 -9.04 1.87
CA CYS A 131 26.38 -7.84 2.22
C CYS A 131 25.71 -6.51 1.82
N GLY A 132 24.47 -6.54 1.30
CA GLY A 132 23.72 -5.35 0.87
C GLY A 132 24.08 -4.83 -0.52
N LYS A 133 25.06 -5.43 -1.20
CA LYS A 133 25.43 -5.06 -2.56
C LYS A 133 24.36 -5.54 -3.55
N ARG A 134 23.78 -4.60 -4.30
CA ARG A 134 22.77 -4.88 -5.32
C ARG A 134 23.40 -5.40 -6.60
N PHE A 135 22.71 -6.32 -7.26
CA PHE A 135 23.03 -6.79 -8.59
C PHE A 135 21.76 -6.95 -9.42
N ARG A 136 21.96 -7.12 -10.72
CA ARG A 136 20.91 -7.33 -11.71
C ARG A 136 21.27 -8.54 -12.56
N THR A 137 20.24 -9.24 -13.02
CA THR A 137 20.37 -10.31 -13.99
C THR A 137 19.53 -9.95 -15.22
N LEU A 138 20.09 -10.18 -16.41
CA LEU A 138 19.41 -10.14 -17.69
C LEU A 138 19.21 -11.57 -18.13
N ASN A 139 17.94 -11.99 -18.27
CA ASN A 139 17.57 -13.31 -18.74
C ASN A 139 17.01 -13.18 -20.16
N ILE A 140 17.55 -13.96 -21.10
CA ILE A 140 17.08 -14.02 -22.48
C ILE A 140 16.70 -15.47 -22.79
N ILE A 141 15.46 -15.69 -23.22
CA ILE A 141 14.91 -17.01 -23.53
C ILE A 141 14.29 -16.97 -24.92
N ASP A 142 14.47 -18.04 -25.70
CA ASP A 142 13.70 -18.26 -26.92
C ASP A 142 12.32 -18.80 -26.57
N GLU A 143 11.26 -18.12 -26.98
CA GLU A 143 9.90 -18.53 -26.62
C GLU A 143 9.39 -19.75 -27.38
N GLY A 144 9.88 -19.97 -28.60
CA GLY A 144 9.48 -21.07 -29.45
C GLY A 144 10.08 -22.40 -29.00
N THR A 145 11.33 -22.38 -28.52
CA THR A 145 12.03 -23.58 -28.02
C THR A 145 12.04 -23.69 -26.50
N ARG A 146 11.75 -22.60 -25.77
CA ARG A 146 11.95 -22.44 -24.32
C ARG A 146 13.39 -22.62 -23.86
N GLU A 147 14.34 -22.41 -24.76
CA GLU A 147 15.75 -22.47 -24.46
C GLU A 147 16.24 -21.17 -23.82
N CYS A 148 17.00 -21.27 -22.73
CA CYS A 148 17.67 -20.13 -22.13
C CYS A 148 18.90 -19.74 -22.97
N LEU A 149 18.85 -18.59 -23.63
CA LEU A 149 19.91 -18.10 -24.53
C LEU A 149 21.05 -17.46 -23.76
N ALA A 150 20.75 -16.65 -22.76
CA ALA A 150 21.75 -15.97 -21.95
C ALA A 150 21.22 -15.59 -20.58
N ILE A 151 22.10 -15.68 -19.58
CA ILE A 151 21.92 -15.10 -18.25
C ILE A 151 23.15 -14.23 -17.98
N GLU A 152 22.97 -12.92 -18.03
CA GLU A 152 24.06 -11.97 -17.77
C GLU A 152 23.86 -11.36 -16.38
N VAL A 153 24.84 -11.51 -15.50
CA VAL A 153 24.77 -11.06 -14.10
C VAL A 153 25.80 -9.97 -13.86
N ASP A 154 25.36 -8.79 -13.44
CA ASP A 154 26.26 -7.69 -13.09
C ASP A 154 25.61 -6.73 -12.07
N THR A 155 26.43 -5.93 -11.40
CA THR A 155 26.02 -4.78 -10.58
C THR A 155 25.25 -3.72 -11.37
N SER A 156 25.52 -3.57 -12.66
CA SER A 156 24.81 -2.68 -13.57
C SER A 156 24.71 -3.29 -14.97
N LEU A 157 23.54 -3.19 -15.59
CA LEU A 157 23.29 -3.68 -16.95
C LEU A 157 22.78 -2.52 -17.82
N PRO A 158 23.68 -1.61 -18.26
CA PRO A 158 23.30 -0.54 -19.17
C PRO A 158 22.96 -1.09 -20.56
N ALA A 159 22.27 -0.26 -21.35
CA ALA A 159 21.85 -0.58 -22.72
C ALA A 159 22.95 -1.22 -23.58
N ASN A 160 24.14 -0.62 -23.57
CA ASN A 160 25.27 -1.07 -24.38
C ASN A 160 25.77 -2.46 -23.96
N ARG A 161 25.60 -2.84 -22.68
CA ARG A 161 25.94 -4.19 -22.21
C ARG A 161 24.92 -5.21 -22.72
N VAL A 162 23.64 -4.86 -22.67
CA VAL A 162 22.54 -5.68 -23.22
C VAL A 162 22.71 -5.88 -24.72
N ILE A 163 23.01 -4.82 -25.46
CA ILE A 163 23.25 -4.87 -26.92
C ILE A 163 24.42 -5.81 -27.25
N ARG A 164 25.52 -5.79 -26.48
CA ARG A 164 26.64 -6.72 -26.68
C ARG A 164 26.23 -8.19 -26.52
N VAL A 165 25.34 -8.49 -25.57
CA VAL A 165 24.81 -9.85 -25.39
C VAL A 165 23.94 -10.24 -26.59
N LEU A 166 23.09 -9.33 -27.07
CA LEU A 166 22.25 -9.56 -28.25
C LEU A 166 23.08 -9.77 -29.52
N GLU A 167 24.13 -8.99 -29.73
CA GLU A 167 25.05 -9.15 -30.87
C GLU A 167 25.76 -10.50 -30.83
N ARG A 168 26.26 -10.93 -29.66
CA ARG A 168 26.85 -12.27 -29.51
C ARG A 168 25.84 -13.38 -29.87
N LEU A 169 24.61 -13.28 -29.36
CA LEU A 169 23.56 -14.26 -29.67
C LEU A 169 23.18 -14.24 -31.16
N LYS A 170 23.18 -13.07 -31.79
CA LYS A 170 22.93 -12.89 -33.21
C LYS A 170 24.00 -13.56 -34.06
N GLU A 171 25.27 -13.47 -33.68
CA GLU A 171 26.37 -14.15 -34.37
C GLU A 171 26.27 -15.68 -34.24
N GLU A 172 25.91 -16.17 -33.05
CA GLU A 172 25.85 -17.61 -32.77
C GLU A 172 24.65 -18.32 -33.42
N ARG A 173 23.48 -17.66 -33.48
CA ARG A 173 22.20 -18.33 -33.81
C ARG A 173 21.37 -17.61 -34.87
N GLY A 174 21.80 -16.42 -35.28
CA GLY A 174 20.99 -15.51 -36.09
C GLY A 174 20.11 -14.59 -35.25
N GLN A 175 19.43 -13.67 -35.94
CA GLN A 175 18.68 -12.58 -35.34
C GLN A 175 17.20 -12.97 -35.11
N PRO A 176 16.58 -12.54 -33.99
CA PRO A 176 15.14 -12.71 -33.80
C PRO A 176 14.34 -11.77 -34.70
N GLN A 177 13.10 -12.15 -35.02
CA GLN A 177 12.14 -11.24 -35.67
C GLN A 177 11.57 -10.22 -34.68
N GLN A 178 11.40 -10.64 -33.42
CA GLN A 178 10.88 -9.79 -32.36
C GLN A 178 11.50 -10.10 -31.00
N ILE A 179 11.62 -9.07 -30.17
CA ILE A 179 12.05 -9.17 -28.78
C ILE A 179 10.90 -8.69 -27.90
N ARG A 180 10.45 -9.54 -26.99
CA ARG A 180 9.48 -9.20 -25.95
C ARG A 180 10.21 -8.80 -24.67
N VAL A 181 9.82 -7.67 -24.09
CA VAL A 181 10.37 -7.20 -22.81
C VAL A 181 9.25 -7.08 -21.78
N ASP A 182 9.37 -7.80 -20.65
CA ASP A 182 8.35 -7.84 -19.59
C ASP A 182 8.39 -6.61 -18.65
N ASN A 183 9.38 -5.76 -18.86
CA ASN A 183 9.56 -4.52 -18.13
C ASN A 183 8.96 -3.34 -18.90
N GLY A 184 8.27 -2.45 -18.18
CA GLY A 184 7.64 -1.27 -18.77
C GLY A 184 8.65 -0.41 -19.56
N PRO A 185 8.18 0.45 -20.48
CA PRO A 185 9.05 1.27 -21.34
C PRO A 185 10.09 2.09 -20.57
N GLU A 186 9.83 2.37 -19.29
CA GLU A 186 10.73 3.02 -18.33
C GLU A 186 12.09 2.32 -18.16
N LEU A 187 12.17 1.02 -18.43
CA LEU A 187 13.39 0.20 -18.29
C LEU A 187 14.09 -0.06 -19.63
N ILE A 188 13.54 0.44 -20.73
CA ILE A 188 14.10 0.27 -22.07
C ILE A 188 14.75 1.59 -22.46
N SER A 189 16.06 1.51 -22.71
CA SER A 189 16.83 2.67 -23.12
C SER A 189 16.55 3.01 -24.58
N VAL A 190 16.70 4.29 -24.92
CA VAL A 190 16.70 4.78 -26.31
C VAL A 190 17.71 4.02 -27.17
N ASN A 191 18.88 3.68 -26.62
CA ASN A 191 19.90 2.91 -27.35
C ASN A 191 19.41 1.51 -27.74
N LEU A 192 18.66 0.83 -26.87
CA LEU A 192 18.13 -0.50 -27.17
C LEU A 192 17.00 -0.43 -28.21
N LEU A 193 16.16 0.61 -28.15
CA LEU A 193 15.15 0.89 -29.19
C LEU A 193 15.81 1.11 -30.55
N ASN A 194 16.77 2.03 -30.62
CA ASN A 194 17.50 2.34 -31.85
C ASN A 194 18.22 1.09 -32.40
N TYR A 195 18.78 0.25 -31.53
CA TYR A 195 19.38 -1.01 -31.91
C TYR A 195 18.36 -1.97 -32.57
N CYS A 196 17.18 -2.11 -31.98
CA CYS A 196 16.13 -2.97 -32.52
C CYS A 196 15.63 -2.43 -33.86
N GLU A 197 15.37 -1.12 -33.96
CA GLU A 197 14.95 -0.46 -35.21
C GLU A 197 16.00 -0.64 -36.31
N TYR A 198 17.28 -0.40 -36.02
CA TYR A 198 18.38 -0.55 -36.98
C TYR A 198 18.49 -1.98 -37.52
N ASN A 199 18.24 -2.97 -36.67
CA ASN A 199 18.31 -4.38 -37.06
C ASN A 199 16.97 -4.90 -37.64
N GLY A 200 15.90 -4.11 -37.66
CA GLY A 200 14.58 -4.58 -38.09
C GLY A 200 13.94 -5.58 -37.12
N ILE A 201 14.30 -5.51 -35.83
CA ILE A 201 13.73 -6.33 -34.76
C ILE A 201 12.53 -5.59 -34.19
N THR A 202 11.36 -6.23 -34.17
CA THR A 202 10.16 -5.65 -33.55
C THR A 202 10.26 -5.73 -32.03
N LEU A 203 10.24 -4.59 -31.34
CA LEU A 203 10.23 -4.57 -29.88
C LEU A 203 8.79 -4.61 -29.35
N CYS A 204 8.42 -5.72 -28.72
CA CYS A 204 7.09 -5.94 -28.15
C CYS A 204 7.11 -5.62 -26.65
N HIS A 205 6.46 -4.54 -26.26
CA HIS A 205 6.26 -4.22 -24.84
C HIS A 205 5.06 -4.99 -24.29
N ILE A 206 5.25 -5.67 -23.17
CA ILE A 206 4.11 -6.08 -22.35
C ILE A 206 3.57 -4.81 -21.68
N GLN A 207 2.28 -4.51 -21.87
CA GLN A 207 1.65 -3.39 -21.16
C GLN A 207 1.80 -3.61 -19.64
N PRO A 208 2.33 -2.63 -18.88
CA PRO A 208 2.86 -2.87 -17.55
C PRO A 208 1.81 -3.45 -16.60
N GLY A 209 2.12 -4.64 -16.07
CA GLY A 209 1.40 -5.28 -14.97
C GLY A 209 1.28 -6.81 -15.06
N LYS A 210 2.39 -7.54 -14.86
CA LYS A 210 2.47 -8.84 -14.14
C LYS A 210 3.90 -9.44 -14.29
N PRO A 211 4.64 -9.74 -13.20
CA PRO A 211 5.76 -10.68 -13.30
C PRO A 211 5.21 -12.09 -13.55
N ALA A 212 5.69 -12.75 -14.60
CA ALA A 212 5.39 -14.16 -14.88
C ALA A 212 6.12 -15.08 -13.88
N ALA A 213 5.58 -15.18 -12.66
CA ALA A 213 5.95 -16.21 -11.70
C ALA A 213 4.92 -17.35 -11.77
N GLU A 214 5.00 -18.17 -12.81
CA GLU A 214 4.50 -19.55 -12.81
C GLU A 214 5.70 -20.45 -13.18
N TRP A 215 6.51 -20.78 -12.16
CA TRP A 215 7.46 -21.88 -12.21
C TRP A 215 7.01 -22.95 -11.21
N ILE A 216 6.82 -24.16 -11.75
CA ILE A 216 6.84 -25.48 -11.09
C ILE A 216 5.56 -25.93 -10.36
N HIS A 217 4.81 -26.83 -11.01
CA HIS A 217 4.69 -28.22 -10.57
C HIS A 217 4.95 -29.15 -11.75
#